data_AF-R1EGH8-F1
#
_entry.id   AF-R1EGH8-F1
#
_cell.length_a   1.000
_cell.length_b   1.000
_cell.length_c   1.000
_cell.angle_alpha   90.00
_cell.angle_beta   90.00
_cell.angle_gamma   90.00
#
_symmetry.space_group_name_H-M   'P 1'
#
loop_
_entity.id
_entity.type
_entity.pdbx_description
1 polymer ?
#
loop_
_entity_poly.entity_id
_entity_poly.type
_entity_poly.pdbx_seq_one_letter_code
_entity_poly.pdbx_strand_id
1 'polypeptide(L)'
;MQNKIIALFFALAAVGTAIDANDIPAACRTNCQTVVELTQRCDAQNDDNDAGEYNCVCTAANAVAQLQSCSDCVGQNGGTDFDDADEAAENDVLEILNACKSGVVTDF
;
A
#
# COMPACT_ATOMS: atom_id res chain seq x y z
N MET A 1 -15.04 -4.47 43.74
CA MET A 1 -14.00 -3.77 42.96
C MET A 1 -14.23 -4.13 41.49
N GLN A 2 -14.83 -3.22 40.70
CA GLN A 2 -15.08 -3.42 39.28
C GLN A 2 -13.85 -2.92 38.51
N ASN A 3 -13.07 -3.83 37.93
CA ASN A 3 -12.02 -3.48 36.99
C ASN A 3 -12.69 -2.98 35.70
N LYS A 4 -12.67 -1.67 35.48
CA LYS A 4 -13.04 -1.07 34.20
C LYS A 4 -11.87 -1.26 33.24
N ILE A 5 -11.97 -2.26 32.37
CA ILE A 5 -11.10 -2.35 31.20
C ILE A 5 -11.52 -1.19 30.30
N ILE A 6 -10.69 -0.15 30.24
CA ILE A 6 -10.82 0.92 29.28
C ILE A 6 -10.22 0.37 27.99
N ALA A 7 -11.07 -0.11 27.08
CA ALA A 7 -10.66 -0.32 25.70
C ALA A 7 -10.47 1.06 25.07
N LEU A 8 -9.22 1.47 24.87
CA LEU A 8 -8.92 2.60 23.99
C LEU A 8 -9.22 2.14 22.57
N PHE A 9 -10.33 2.61 22.01
CA PHE A 9 -10.52 2.65 20.57
C PHE A 9 -9.79 3.88 20.06
N PHE A 10 -8.63 3.68 19.44
CA PHE A 10 -8.03 4.71 18.63
C PHE A 10 -8.89 4.85 17.38
N ALA A 11 -9.35 6.07 17.10
CA ALA A 11 -9.93 6.39 15.81
C ALA A 11 -8.77 6.39 14.81
N LEU A 12 -8.81 5.45 13.87
CA LEU A 12 -7.89 5.35 12.74
C LEU A 12 -8.16 6.55 11.82
N ALA A 13 -7.12 7.32 11.52
CA ALA A 13 -7.14 8.24 10.39
C ALA A 13 -6.71 7.43 9.16
N ALA A 14 -7.49 7.50 8.09
CA ALA A 14 -7.33 6.68 6.90
C ALA A 14 -6.31 7.32 5.95
N VAL A 15 -5.34 6.52 5.51
CA VAL A 15 -4.50 6.80 4.34
C VAL A 15 -4.53 5.50 3.52
N GLY A 16 -5.22 5.54 2.38
CA GLY A 16 -5.53 4.35 1.57
C GLY A 16 -4.30 3.74 0.90
N THR A 17 -4.37 2.45 0.57
CA THR A 17 -3.27 1.71 -0.10
C THR A 17 -3.28 1.85 -1.63
N ALA A 18 -4.18 2.69 -2.15
CA ALA A 18 -4.38 2.93 -3.56
C ALA A 18 -3.19 3.66 -4.21
N ILE A 19 -2.25 2.90 -4.77
CA ILE A 19 -1.23 3.45 -5.67
C ILE A 19 -1.89 3.95 -6.96
N ASP A 20 -1.61 5.18 -7.38
CA ASP A 20 -1.99 5.70 -8.69
C ASP A 20 -0.84 5.50 -9.72
N ALA A 21 -1.22 5.38 -10.99
CA ALA A 21 -0.29 5.18 -12.09
C ALA A 21 0.63 6.40 -12.34
N ASN A 22 0.26 7.60 -11.89
CA ASN A 22 1.13 8.78 -11.92
C ASN A 22 2.28 8.67 -10.89
N ASP A 23 2.06 7.97 -9.78
CA ASP A 23 3.07 7.76 -8.72
C ASP A 23 4.13 6.74 -9.18
N ILE A 24 3.82 5.93 -10.18
CA ILE A 24 4.78 4.98 -10.76
C ILE A 24 5.66 5.67 -11.82
N PRO A 25 7.00 5.50 -11.76
CA PRO A 25 7.91 5.99 -12.79
C PRO A 25 7.46 5.50 -14.18
N ALA A 26 7.54 6.36 -15.20
CA ALA A 26 7.07 6.02 -16.55
C ALA A 26 7.68 4.70 -17.08
N ALA A 27 8.94 4.41 -16.72
CA ALA A 27 9.64 3.18 -17.07
C ALA A 27 9.04 1.91 -16.43
N CYS A 28 8.34 2.06 -15.31
CA CYS A 28 7.78 0.95 -14.51
C CYS A 28 6.29 0.73 -14.71
N ARG A 29 5.56 1.64 -15.36
CA ARG A 29 4.09 1.57 -15.48
C ARG A 29 3.57 0.24 -16.02
N THR A 30 4.17 -0.30 -17.09
CA THR A 30 3.77 -1.60 -17.63
C THR A 30 4.05 -2.76 -16.65
N ASN A 31 5.15 -2.70 -15.91
CA ASN A 31 5.51 -3.73 -14.92
C ASN A 31 4.63 -3.64 -13.67
N CYS A 32 4.20 -2.44 -13.31
CA CYS A 32 3.38 -2.16 -12.12
C CYS A 32 1.87 -2.17 -12.39
N GLN A 33 1.43 -2.28 -13.64
CA GLN A 33 0.01 -2.14 -14.01
C GLN A 33 -0.90 -3.05 -13.17
N THR A 34 -0.53 -4.32 -12.99
CA THR A 34 -1.34 -5.25 -12.20
C THR A 34 -1.38 -4.91 -10.71
N VAL A 35 -0.33 -4.28 -10.18
CA VAL A 35 -0.31 -3.80 -8.79
C VAL A 35 -1.26 -2.62 -8.63
N VAL A 36 -1.18 -1.61 -9.52
CA VAL A 36 -2.07 -0.44 -9.52
C VAL A 36 -3.53 -0.87 -9.66
N GLU A 37 -3.84 -1.76 -10.61
CA GLU A 37 -5.19 -2.30 -10.78
C GLU A 37 -5.67 -3.13 -9.58
N LEU A 38 -4.75 -3.71 -8.79
CA LEU A 38 -5.09 -4.47 -7.59
C LEU A 38 -5.41 -3.54 -6.42
N THR A 39 -4.54 -2.57 -6.15
CA THR A 39 -4.71 -1.61 -5.04
C THR A 39 -5.97 -0.78 -5.25
N GLN A 40 -6.18 -0.19 -6.43
CA GLN A 40 -7.40 0.58 -6.76
C GLN A 40 -8.69 -0.24 -6.65
N ARG A 41 -8.66 -1.52 -7.01
CA ARG A 41 -9.82 -2.40 -6.85
C ARG A 41 -10.10 -2.72 -5.39
N CYS A 42 -9.07 -2.90 -4.58
CA CYS A 42 -9.20 -3.19 -3.17
C CYS A 42 -9.68 -1.97 -2.40
N ASP A 43 -9.15 -0.79 -2.71
CA ASP A 43 -9.59 0.51 -2.22
C ASP A 43 -11.10 0.71 -2.49
N ALA A 44 -11.52 0.61 -3.75
CA ALA A 44 -12.92 0.75 -4.12
C ALA A 44 -13.87 -0.30 -3.49
N GLN A 45 -13.35 -1.44 -3.03
CA GLN A 45 -14.12 -2.48 -2.33
C GLN A 45 -14.21 -2.27 -0.82
N ASN A 46 -13.26 -1.53 -0.24
CA ASN A 46 -13.11 -1.42 1.21
C ASN A 46 -13.31 0.02 1.71
N ASP A 47 -13.34 1.03 0.84
CA ASP A 47 -13.57 2.44 1.19
C ASP A 47 -12.64 2.83 2.35
N ASP A 48 -13.15 3.37 3.47
CA ASP A 48 -12.36 3.73 4.65
C ASP A 48 -11.87 2.53 5.52
N ASN A 49 -11.97 1.29 5.06
CA ASN A 49 -11.52 0.10 5.80
C ASN A 49 -10.13 -0.38 5.36
N ASP A 50 -9.10 0.31 5.84
CA ASP A 50 -7.69 0.04 5.52
C ASP A 50 -7.31 -1.43 5.78
N ALA A 51 -7.75 -2.00 6.90
CA ALA A 51 -7.47 -3.40 7.22
C ALA A 51 -8.10 -4.38 6.20
N GLY A 52 -9.27 -4.04 5.67
CA GLY A 52 -9.92 -4.79 4.59
C GLY A 52 -9.20 -4.62 3.26
N GLU A 53 -8.76 -3.41 2.96
CA GLU A 53 -7.98 -3.07 1.76
C GLU A 53 -6.65 -3.84 1.73
N TYR A 54 -5.86 -3.76 2.81
CA TYR A 54 -4.62 -4.50 2.97
C TYR A 54 -4.83 -6.00 2.83
N ASN A 55 -5.84 -6.56 3.51
CA ASN A 55 -6.14 -7.97 3.39
C ASN A 55 -6.53 -8.35 1.96
N CYS A 56 -7.29 -7.50 1.25
CA CYS A 56 -7.64 -7.70 -0.15
C CYS A 56 -6.40 -7.75 -1.06
N VAL A 57 -5.47 -6.80 -0.90
CA VAL A 57 -4.22 -6.77 -1.67
C VAL A 57 -3.37 -7.99 -1.35
N CYS A 58 -3.09 -8.24 -0.07
CA CYS A 58 -2.13 -9.26 0.37
C CYS A 58 -2.61 -10.71 0.13
N THR A 59 -3.92 -10.95 0.08
CA THR A 59 -4.48 -12.28 -0.19
C THR A 59 -4.74 -12.55 -1.68
N ALA A 60 -4.55 -11.56 -2.55
CA ALA A 60 -4.70 -11.75 -3.98
C ALA A 60 -3.64 -12.71 -4.55
N ALA A 61 -4.04 -13.46 -5.59
CA ALA A 61 -3.17 -14.44 -6.20
C ALA A 61 -1.92 -13.77 -6.79
N ASN A 62 -0.74 -14.25 -6.38
CA ASN A 62 0.57 -13.74 -6.79
C ASN A 62 0.88 -12.29 -6.35
N ALA A 63 0.11 -11.70 -5.43
CA ALA A 63 0.31 -10.32 -4.97
C ALA A 63 1.74 -10.05 -4.55
N VAL A 64 2.33 -10.89 -3.69
CA VAL A 64 3.71 -10.74 -3.20
C VAL A 64 4.73 -10.71 -4.34
N ALA A 65 4.58 -11.57 -5.35
CA ALA A 65 5.51 -11.62 -6.48
C ALA A 65 5.36 -10.38 -7.39
N GLN A 66 4.13 -9.92 -7.61
CA GLN A 66 3.83 -8.72 -8.41
C GLN A 66 4.31 -7.45 -7.72
N LEU A 67 4.03 -7.31 -6.42
CA LEU A 67 4.51 -6.24 -5.56
C LEU A 67 6.04 -6.20 -5.54
N GLN A 68 6.72 -7.34 -5.39
CA GLN A 68 8.19 -7.40 -5.46
C GLN A 68 8.71 -6.92 -6.82
N SER A 69 8.17 -7.44 -7.93
CA SER A 69 8.61 -7.04 -9.27
C SER A 69 8.42 -5.54 -9.52
N CYS A 70 7.29 -4.98 -9.10
CA CYS A 70 7.02 -3.56 -9.24
C CYS A 70 7.94 -2.72 -8.35
N SER A 71 8.07 -3.08 -7.07
CA SER A 71 8.93 -2.40 -6.10
C SER A 71 10.39 -2.35 -6.54
N ASP A 72 10.92 -3.45 -7.11
CA ASP A 72 12.28 -3.51 -7.63
C ASP A 72 12.48 -2.52 -8.79
N CYS A 73 11.49 -2.38 -9.67
CA CYS A 73 11.55 -1.41 -10.77
C CYS A 73 11.49 0.02 -10.23
N VAL A 74 10.54 0.31 -9.36
CA VAL A 74 10.34 1.63 -8.72
C VAL A 74 11.62 2.08 -8.02
N GLY A 75 12.22 1.22 -7.20
CA GLY A 75 13.47 1.52 -6.50
C GLY A 75 14.65 1.76 -7.45
N GLN A 76 14.68 1.11 -8.61
CA GLN A 76 15.70 1.36 -9.65
C GLN A 76 15.47 2.65 -10.45
N ASN A 77 14.25 3.19 -10.42
CA ASN A 77 13.84 4.33 -11.23
C ASN A 77 13.49 5.57 -10.40
N GLY A 78 13.96 5.64 -9.16
CA GLY A 78 13.92 6.85 -8.35
C GLY A 78 12.71 7.00 -7.42
N GLY A 79 11.95 5.93 -7.18
CA GLY A 79 10.88 5.91 -6.18
C GLY A 79 9.46 6.01 -6.74
N THR A 80 8.48 6.05 -5.85
CA THR A 80 7.13 6.57 -6.08
C THR A 80 7.07 8.05 -5.70
N ASP A 81 5.96 8.70 -6.03
CA ASP A 81 5.69 10.12 -5.77
C ASP A 81 6.71 11.08 -6.39
N PHE A 82 6.41 11.54 -7.61
CA PHE A 82 7.22 12.52 -8.33
C PHE A 82 6.57 13.90 -8.38
N ASP A 83 5.46 14.12 -7.66
CA ASP A 83 4.75 15.39 -7.73
C ASP A 83 5.17 16.38 -6.63
N ASP A 84 5.76 15.90 -5.53
CA ASP A 84 6.40 16.72 -4.50
C ASP A 84 7.94 16.66 -4.52
N ALA A 85 8.57 17.72 -5.05
CA ALA A 85 10.03 17.81 -5.21
C ALA A 85 10.83 17.99 -3.90
N ASP A 86 10.14 18.14 -2.76
CA ASP A 86 10.74 18.43 -1.45
C ASP A 86 10.79 17.20 -0.52
N GLU A 87 10.18 16.07 -0.92
CA GLU A 87 10.17 14.81 -0.17
C GLU A 87 11.28 13.85 -0.65
N ALA A 88 11.71 12.96 0.23
CA ALA A 88 12.62 11.89 -0.16
C ALA A 88 11.87 10.87 -1.00
N ALA A 89 12.45 10.42 -2.11
CA ALA A 89 11.86 9.38 -2.96
C ALA A 89 11.34 8.18 -2.14
N GLU A 90 10.02 7.96 -2.18
CA GLU A 90 9.35 6.87 -1.47
C GLU A 90 9.27 5.61 -2.34
N ASN A 91 8.74 4.52 -1.81
CA ASN A 91 8.44 3.33 -2.60
C ASN A 91 7.24 2.62 -1.96
N ASP A 92 6.05 3.16 -2.21
CA ASP A 92 4.81 2.71 -1.59
C ASP A 92 4.51 1.24 -1.93
N VAL A 93 5.02 0.78 -3.09
CA VAL A 93 4.95 -0.63 -3.47
C VAL A 93 5.79 -1.50 -2.53
N LEU A 94 7.00 -1.06 -2.15
CA LEU A 94 7.86 -1.76 -1.19
C LEU A 94 7.24 -1.81 0.20
N GLU A 95 6.57 -0.73 0.57
CA GLU A 95 5.86 -0.59 1.82
C GLU A 95 4.72 -1.62 1.93
N ILE A 96 3.80 -1.61 0.96
CA ILE A 96 2.70 -2.58 0.88
C ILE A 96 3.24 -4.01 0.84
N LEU A 97 4.33 -4.25 0.11
CA LEU A 97 5.00 -5.55 0.07
C LEU A 97 5.48 -6.01 1.46
N ASN A 98 6.08 -5.10 2.23
CA ASN A 98 6.57 -5.40 3.58
C ASN A 98 5.41 -5.61 4.57
N ALA A 99 4.32 -4.85 4.43
CA ALA A 99 3.09 -5.08 5.19
C ALA A 99 2.52 -6.49 4.90
N CYS A 100 2.41 -6.87 3.62
CA CYS A 100 1.94 -8.21 3.23
C CYS A 100 2.85 -9.35 3.74
N LYS A 101 4.17 -9.13 3.82
CA LYS A 101 5.12 -10.11 4.34
C LYS A 101 5.07 -10.22 5.86
N SER A 102 4.88 -9.11 6.56
CA SER A 102 4.91 -9.06 8.03
C SER A 102 3.57 -9.38 8.68
N GLY A 103 2.46 -9.24 7.94
CA GLY A 103 1.11 -9.34 8.50
C GLY A 103 0.77 -8.17 9.43
N VAL A 104 1.61 -7.14 9.47
CA VAL A 104 1.37 -5.89 10.20
C VAL A 104 0.85 -4.88 9.18
N VAL A 105 -0.40 -4.47 9.37
CA VAL A 105 -0.93 -3.25 8.76
C VAL A 105 -0.31 -2.12 9.56
N THR A 106 0.69 -1.44 9.01
CA THR A 106 1.25 -0.23 9.62
C THR A 106 0.28 0.92 9.36
N ASP A 107 -0.07 1.66 10.41
CA ASP A 107 -0.82 2.92 10.31
C ASP A 107 -0.04 3.90 9.42
N PHE A 108 -0.74 4.52 8.47
CA PHE A 108 -0.27 5.64 7.65
C PHE A 108 -1.03 6.90 8.08
#